data_AF-A0AA88AJ05-F1
#
_entry.id   AF-A0AA88AJ05-F1
#
_cell.length_a   1.000
_cell.length_b   1.000
_cell.length_c   1.000
_cell.angle_alpha   90.00
_cell.angle_beta   90.00
_cell.angle_gamma   90.00
#
_symmetry.space_group_name_H-M   'P 1'
#
loop_
_entity.id
_entity.type
_entity.pdbx_description
1 polymer ?
#
loop_
_entity_poly.entity_id
_entity_poly.type
_entity_poly.pdbx_seq_one_letter_code
_entity_poly.pdbx_strand_id
1 'polypeptide(L)'
;MVAVQHNDLKVLVFSFASAVEFTFNGFNSSSSELLLYGGATIDSGALSLNRNSTFSIGRALYHAKVPTRSSPNTTDLLNFSTSFTFSITPFKDRLPGHGFVFAFVPSVGLQGASSSQHLGLFNQTNNGEPNNHVFGVEFDVFQNEEFGDINDNHVGVDVNSLTSIVSRRAGYCVTLANANHEKKPQRALIEVPFDLSRVFLDEMHVGFTASTGQLLESHKIIDWSFNSLVTIA
;
A
#
# COMPACT_ATOMS: atom_id res chain seq x y z
N MET A 1 -16.97 -18.82 -6.16
CA MET A 1 -17.89 -18.48 -7.28
C MET A 1 -18.03 -19.73 -8.12
N VAL A 2 -19.23 -20.28 -8.29
CA VAL A 2 -19.43 -21.56 -9.00
C VAL A 2 -19.97 -21.27 -10.40
N ALA A 3 -19.30 -21.79 -11.43
CA ALA A 3 -19.87 -21.95 -12.77
C ALA A 3 -19.96 -23.47 -13.04
N VAL A 4 -21.14 -23.92 -13.47
CA VAL A 4 -21.43 -25.34 -13.74
C VAL A 4 -21.58 -25.55 -15.23
N GLN A 5 -20.89 -26.56 -15.77
CA GLN A 5 -21.29 -27.21 -17.02
C GLN A 5 -21.13 -28.73 -16.86
N HIS A 6 -22.15 -29.48 -17.29
CA HIS A 6 -22.31 -30.92 -17.07
C HIS A 6 -21.29 -31.76 -17.84
N ASN A 7 -20.43 -32.48 -17.11
CA ASN A 7 -20.16 -33.93 -17.17
C ASN A 7 -18.97 -34.26 -16.26
N ASP A 8 -19.13 -35.22 -15.35
CA ASP A 8 -18.12 -35.74 -14.40
C ASP A 8 -17.28 -34.71 -13.62
N LEU A 9 -17.96 -33.71 -13.02
CA LEU A 9 -17.30 -32.69 -12.22
C LEU A 9 -17.04 -33.22 -10.78
N LYS A 10 -15.80 -33.59 -10.47
CA LYS A 10 -15.32 -33.55 -9.08
C LYS A 10 -15.33 -32.08 -8.65
N VAL A 11 -16.38 -31.68 -7.92
CA VAL A 11 -16.45 -30.35 -7.30
C VAL A 11 -15.44 -30.33 -6.16
N LEU A 12 -14.27 -29.76 -6.42
CA LEU A 12 -13.32 -29.38 -5.37
C LEU A 12 -13.90 -28.17 -4.65
N VAL A 13 -14.48 -28.40 -3.47
CA VAL A 13 -14.90 -27.34 -2.56
C VAL A 13 -13.67 -26.96 -1.74
N PHE A 14 -13.05 -25.83 -2.08
CA PHE A 14 -12.00 -25.25 -1.26
C PHE A 14 -12.65 -24.37 -0.18
N SER A 15 -12.34 -24.68 1.08
CA SER A 15 -12.68 -23.80 2.20
C SER A 15 -11.55 -22.81 2.38
N PHE A 16 -11.84 -21.51 2.40
CA PHE A 16 -10.86 -20.48 2.71
C PHE A 16 -11.10 -19.98 4.13
N ALA A 17 -10.03 -19.77 4.88
CA ALA A 17 -10.07 -19.01 6.13
C ALA A 17 -9.08 -17.85 6.06
N SER A 18 -9.32 -16.82 6.85
CA SER A 18 -8.37 -15.72 6.96
C SER A 18 -7.14 -16.15 7.75
N ALA A 19 -5.95 -15.94 7.19
CA ALA A 19 -4.68 -16.03 7.92
C ALA A 19 -4.55 -14.85 8.87
N VAL A 20 -4.81 -13.64 8.36
CA VAL A 20 -4.85 -12.39 9.12
C VAL A 20 -6.03 -11.57 8.64
N GLU A 21 -6.84 -11.11 9.57
CA GLU A 21 -7.94 -10.18 9.31
C GLU A 21 -7.94 -9.10 10.39
N PHE A 22 -8.01 -7.84 9.98
CA PHE A 22 -8.22 -6.72 10.88
C PHE A 22 -9.00 -5.59 10.22
N THR A 23 -9.64 -4.76 11.04
CA THR A 23 -10.35 -3.56 10.60
C THR A 23 -10.18 -2.45 11.63
N PHE A 24 -9.63 -1.33 11.19
CA PHE A 24 -9.52 -0.07 11.94
C PHE A 24 -10.57 0.90 11.41
N ASN A 25 -11.68 1.06 12.13
CA ASN A 25 -12.70 2.08 11.85
C ASN A 25 -12.31 3.42 12.52
N GLY A 26 -11.11 3.91 12.17
CA GLY A 26 -10.39 4.92 12.92
C GLY A 26 -9.31 4.33 13.83
N PHE A 27 -8.44 5.20 14.32
CA PHE A 27 -7.22 4.84 15.03
C PHE A 27 -7.19 5.40 16.45
N ASN A 28 -6.76 4.58 17.40
CA ASN A 28 -6.62 4.96 18.80
C ASN A 28 -5.14 5.00 19.20
N SER A 29 -4.68 6.14 19.72
CA SER A 29 -3.30 6.34 20.19
C SER A 29 -2.87 5.42 21.32
N SER A 30 -3.82 4.81 22.03
CA SER A 30 -3.56 3.82 23.10
C SER A 30 -3.48 2.39 22.59
N SER A 31 -3.73 2.13 21.29
CA SER A 31 -3.65 0.79 20.71
C SER A 31 -2.19 0.37 20.52
N SER A 32 -1.87 -0.89 20.82
CA SER A 32 -0.58 -1.52 20.52
C SER A 32 -0.59 -2.27 19.18
N GLU A 33 -1.64 -2.08 18.37
CA GLU A 33 -1.86 -2.81 17.13
C GLU A 33 -1.08 -2.25 15.94
N LEU A 34 -0.48 -1.07 16.12
CA LEU A 34 0.36 -0.38 15.14
C LEU A 34 1.75 -0.08 15.69
N LEU A 35 2.75 -0.28 14.85
CA LEU A 35 4.13 0.17 15.05
C LEU A 35 4.33 1.47 14.28
N LEU A 36 4.61 2.55 15.00
CA LEU A 36 4.79 3.89 14.44
C LEU A 36 6.27 4.28 14.46
N TYR A 37 6.78 4.74 13.33
CA TYR A 37 8.17 5.15 13.14
C TYR A 37 8.27 6.54 12.51
N GLY A 38 9.31 7.27 12.89
CA GLY A 38 9.58 8.60 12.38
C GLY A 38 8.45 9.59 12.72
N GLY A 39 7.93 10.27 11.69
CA GLY A 39 6.85 11.25 11.82
C GLY A 39 5.45 10.67 11.98
N ALA A 40 5.29 9.34 11.93
CA ALA A 40 3.98 8.71 12.00
C ALA A 40 3.39 8.80 13.41
N THR A 41 2.15 9.28 13.51
CA THR A 41 1.42 9.45 14.77
C THR A 41 -0.07 9.24 14.57
N ILE A 42 -0.82 8.98 15.64
CA ILE A 42 -2.28 8.98 15.60
C ILE A 42 -2.76 10.34 16.07
N ASP A 43 -3.58 11.01 15.26
CA ASP A 43 -4.14 12.33 15.52
C ASP A 43 -5.62 12.35 15.17
N SER A 44 -6.45 12.72 16.13
CA SER A 44 -7.89 12.95 15.93
C SER A 44 -8.62 11.75 15.29
N GLY A 45 -8.25 10.53 15.69
CA GLY A 45 -8.84 9.30 15.15
C GLY A 45 -8.28 8.84 13.81
N ALA A 46 -7.32 9.56 13.23
CA ALA A 46 -6.66 9.21 11.97
C ALA A 46 -5.19 8.84 12.19
N LEU A 47 -4.66 7.96 11.35
CA LEU A 47 -3.24 7.66 11.28
C LEU A 47 -2.56 8.70 10.39
N SER A 48 -1.85 9.65 11.00
CA SER A 48 -1.06 10.66 10.30
C SER A 48 0.32 10.11 10.02
N LEU A 49 0.69 9.94 8.76
CA LEU A 49 2.02 9.41 8.40
C LEU A 49 3.10 10.46 8.62
N ASN A 50 2.79 11.73 8.43
CA ASN A 50 3.74 12.82 8.61
C ASN A 50 3.12 14.02 9.32
N ARG A 51 3.96 15.02 9.61
CA ARG A 51 3.60 16.31 10.20
C ARG A 51 4.17 17.43 9.34
N ASN A 52 3.96 18.69 9.74
CA ASN A 52 4.57 19.86 9.10
C ASN A 52 6.08 19.93 9.43
N SER A 53 6.86 19.03 8.84
CA SER A 53 8.31 18.90 9.02
C SER A 53 8.93 18.51 7.69
N THR A 54 9.96 19.23 7.26
CA THR A 54 10.71 18.93 6.03
C THR A 54 11.62 17.73 6.20
N PHE A 55 11.91 17.03 5.11
CA PHE A 55 12.87 15.91 5.08
C PHE A 55 12.59 14.80 6.09
N SER A 56 11.31 14.56 6.41
CA SER A 56 10.90 13.52 7.36
C SER A 56 10.34 12.29 6.66
N ILE A 57 10.49 11.13 7.31
CA ILE A 57 9.85 9.88 6.93
C ILE A 57 8.85 9.51 8.02
N GLY A 58 7.70 9.00 7.59
CA GLY A 58 6.69 8.43 8.44
C GLY A 58 6.37 7.02 8.03
N ARG A 59 6.36 6.08 8.96
CA ARG A 59 5.96 4.70 8.66
C ARG A 59 5.09 4.16 9.77
N ALA A 60 4.00 3.51 9.38
CA ALA A 60 3.05 2.87 10.27
C ALA A 60 2.79 1.45 9.79
N LEU A 61 3.10 0.46 10.60
CA LEU A 61 2.98 -0.96 10.25
C LEU A 61 1.99 -1.64 11.18
N TYR A 62 1.25 -2.62 10.69
CA TYR A 62 0.54 -3.55 11.55
C TYR A 62 1.54 -4.28 12.46
N HIS A 63 1.18 -4.45 13.73
CA HIS A 63 2.12 -4.92 14.76
C HIS A 63 2.70 -6.31 14.51
N ALA A 64 1.92 -7.20 13.91
CA ALA A 64 2.33 -8.55 13.58
C ALA A 64 2.73 -8.68 12.11
N LYS A 65 3.61 -9.64 11.81
CA LYS A 65 3.86 -10.03 10.43
C LYS A 65 2.65 -10.75 9.86
N VAL A 66 2.44 -10.57 8.56
CA VAL A 66 1.41 -11.25 7.78
C VAL A 66 2.06 -12.38 6.98
N PRO A 67 1.56 -13.62 7.08
CA PRO A 67 1.97 -14.70 6.19
C PRO A 67 1.66 -14.33 4.74
N THR A 68 2.66 -14.47 3.88
CA THR A 68 2.58 -14.13 2.45
C THR A 68 2.69 -15.35 1.55
N ARG A 69 3.19 -16.47 2.08
CA ARG A 69 3.28 -17.77 1.39
C ARG A 69 2.42 -18.82 2.09
N SER A 70 1.92 -19.77 1.30
CA SER A 70 1.03 -20.85 1.77
C SER A 70 1.74 -21.83 2.70
N SER A 71 3.05 -21.98 2.54
CA SER A 71 3.91 -22.68 3.47
C SER A 71 5.36 -22.19 3.37
N PRO A 72 6.20 -22.43 4.39
CA PRO A 72 7.57 -21.92 4.41
C PRO A 72 8.38 -22.33 3.18
N ASN A 73 9.11 -21.38 2.60
CA ASN A 73 9.97 -21.57 1.42
C ASN A 73 9.25 -22.01 0.11
N THR A 74 7.92 -21.90 0.04
CA THR A 74 7.19 -22.14 -1.23
C THR A 74 7.11 -20.89 -2.10
N THR A 75 6.73 -21.07 -3.36
CA THR A 75 6.42 -19.94 -4.26
C THR A 75 4.91 -19.64 -4.31
N ASP A 76 4.10 -20.47 -3.66
CA ASP A 76 2.64 -20.34 -3.63
C ASP A 76 2.22 -19.23 -2.68
N LEU A 77 1.83 -18.08 -3.23
CA LEU A 77 1.44 -16.90 -2.47
C LEU A 77 0.01 -16.99 -1.94
N LEU A 78 -0.19 -16.39 -0.77
CA LEU A 78 -1.52 -16.16 -0.22
C LEU A 78 -2.15 -14.93 -0.86
N ASN A 79 -3.44 -15.04 -1.20
CA ASN A 79 -4.21 -13.90 -1.68
C ASN A 79 -4.46 -12.93 -0.53
N PHE A 80 -4.40 -11.62 -0.81
CA PHE A 80 -4.79 -10.59 0.13
C PHE A 80 -5.73 -9.57 -0.50
N SER A 81 -6.44 -8.87 0.36
CA SER A 81 -7.24 -7.70 0.02
C SER A 81 -7.06 -6.65 1.11
N THR A 82 -7.04 -5.39 0.71
CA THR A 82 -7.00 -4.27 1.64
C THR A 82 -7.89 -3.15 1.13
N SER A 83 -8.48 -2.40 2.04
CA SER A 83 -9.23 -1.19 1.74
C SER A 83 -8.91 -0.16 2.80
N PHE A 84 -8.68 1.08 2.39
CA PHE A 84 -8.43 2.19 3.28
C PHE A 84 -8.94 3.48 2.65
N THR A 85 -9.42 4.39 3.48
CA THR A 85 -9.71 5.76 3.09
C THR A 85 -8.57 6.66 3.54
N PHE A 86 -8.17 7.62 2.70
CA PHE A 86 -7.08 8.53 3.01
C PHE A 86 -7.39 9.97 2.60
N SER A 87 -6.60 10.92 3.12
CA SER A 87 -6.58 12.31 2.69
C SER A 87 -5.15 12.77 2.48
N ILE A 88 -4.91 13.46 1.35
CA ILE A 88 -3.69 14.21 1.06
C ILE A 88 -4.07 15.70 1.07
N THR A 89 -3.43 16.48 1.93
CA THR A 89 -3.76 17.90 2.11
C THR A 89 -2.49 18.74 2.09
N PRO A 90 -2.28 19.61 1.09
CA PRO A 90 -1.14 20.52 1.06
C PRO A 90 -1.12 21.41 2.30
N PHE A 91 0.06 21.66 2.86
CA PHE A 91 0.18 22.67 3.91
C PHE A 91 0.02 24.07 3.31
N LYS A 92 -0.58 24.99 4.08
CA LYS A 92 -0.80 26.37 3.64
C LYS A 92 0.53 27.00 3.18
N ASP A 93 0.49 27.66 2.03
CA ASP A 93 1.62 28.36 1.41
C ASP A 93 2.84 27.46 1.09
N ARG A 94 2.61 26.15 0.90
CA ARG A 94 3.61 25.16 0.48
C ARG A 94 3.18 24.46 -0.80
N LEU A 95 4.16 24.09 -1.62
CA LEU A 95 3.94 23.20 -2.75
C LEU A 95 3.76 21.75 -2.24
N PRO A 96 2.81 20.99 -2.82
CA PRO A 96 2.55 19.59 -2.44
C PRO A 96 3.68 18.67 -2.91
N GLY A 97 3.80 17.53 -2.23
CA GLY A 97 4.79 16.50 -2.52
C GLY A 97 5.21 15.73 -1.24
N HIS A 98 5.58 14.46 -1.35
CA HIS A 98 5.67 13.65 -2.58
C HIS A 98 4.52 12.66 -2.73
N GLY A 99 3.91 12.22 -1.63
CA GLY A 99 2.91 11.16 -1.65
C GLY A 99 3.12 10.15 -0.53
N PHE A 100 2.39 9.04 -0.63
CA PHE A 100 2.49 7.93 0.31
C PHE A 100 2.31 6.58 -0.39
N VAL A 101 2.68 5.51 0.30
CA VAL A 101 2.66 4.16 -0.22
C VAL A 101 2.01 3.21 0.78
N PHE A 102 1.10 2.35 0.29
CA PHE A 102 0.75 1.11 0.98
C PHE A 102 1.79 0.03 0.64
N ALA A 103 2.44 -0.57 1.62
CA ALA A 103 3.63 -1.38 1.39
C ALA A 103 3.66 -2.69 2.17
N PHE A 104 4.26 -3.71 1.54
CA PHE A 104 4.84 -4.88 2.18
C PHE A 104 6.36 -4.70 2.28
N VAL A 105 6.90 -4.79 3.48
CA VAL A 105 8.34 -4.58 3.77
C VAL A 105 8.92 -5.73 4.60
N PRO A 106 10.21 -6.07 4.43
CA PRO A 106 10.81 -7.22 5.11
C PRO A 106 11.17 -6.93 6.57
N SER A 107 11.30 -5.65 6.93
CA SER A 107 11.75 -5.21 8.25
C SER A 107 10.98 -3.98 8.71
N VAL A 108 10.91 -3.82 10.04
CA VAL A 108 10.36 -2.63 10.68
C VAL A 108 11.35 -1.47 10.68
N GLY A 109 10.91 -0.29 11.12
CA GLY A 109 11.77 0.89 11.21
C GLY A 109 12.00 1.56 9.86
N LEU A 110 13.05 2.36 9.76
CA LEU A 110 13.34 3.25 8.62
C LEU A 110 14.72 3.00 8.00
N GLN A 111 15.41 1.94 8.41
CA GLN A 111 16.75 1.64 7.90
C GLN A 111 16.67 1.35 6.40
N GLY A 112 17.53 1.98 5.61
CA GLY A 112 17.54 1.83 4.16
C GLY A 112 16.52 2.71 3.42
N ALA A 113 15.75 3.55 4.12
CA ALA A 113 14.87 4.52 3.53
C ALA A 113 15.41 5.96 3.66
N SER A 114 15.11 6.81 2.69
CA SER A 114 15.34 8.25 2.73
C SER A 114 14.04 9.03 2.50
N SER A 115 14.04 10.31 2.87
CA SER A 115 12.89 11.19 2.71
C SER A 115 12.79 11.77 1.29
N SER A 116 11.96 12.80 1.11
CA SER A 116 11.73 13.46 -0.18
C SER A 116 11.10 12.50 -1.20
N GLN A 117 11.68 12.39 -2.39
CA GLN A 117 11.16 11.62 -3.51
C GLN A 117 11.19 10.10 -3.29
N HIS A 118 11.89 9.59 -2.27
CA HIS A 118 12.01 8.15 -2.08
C HIS A 118 10.83 7.50 -1.31
N LEU A 119 9.79 8.28 -1.02
CA LEU A 119 8.54 7.89 -0.35
C LEU A 119 8.71 7.16 1.00
N GLY A 120 9.91 7.23 1.59
CA GLY A 120 10.27 6.44 2.76
C GLY A 120 10.35 4.92 2.49
N LEU A 121 10.43 4.48 1.23
CA LEU A 121 10.64 3.08 0.85
C LEU A 121 12.11 2.72 0.70
N PHE A 122 12.81 3.52 -0.10
CA PHE A 122 14.17 3.26 -0.57
C PHE A 122 15.08 4.46 -0.31
N ASN A 123 16.31 4.35 -0.77
CA ASN A 123 17.30 5.41 -0.86
C ASN A 123 18.05 5.30 -2.19
N GLN A 124 18.93 6.28 -2.44
CA GLN A 124 19.68 6.37 -3.68
C GLN A 124 20.54 5.12 -3.99
N THR A 125 20.98 4.38 -2.97
CA THR A 125 21.88 3.23 -3.12
C THR A 125 21.16 1.89 -3.23
N ASN A 126 19.88 1.80 -2.83
CA ASN A 126 19.12 0.56 -2.89
C ASN A 126 17.89 0.62 -3.80
N ASN A 127 17.51 1.78 -4.36
CA ASN A 127 16.43 1.86 -5.33
C ASN A 127 16.74 1.00 -6.56
N GLY A 128 15.95 -0.04 -6.82
CA GLY A 128 16.19 -1.02 -7.88
C GLY A 128 16.91 -2.30 -7.45
N GLU A 129 17.32 -2.43 -6.18
CA GLU A 129 18.01 -3.63 -5.69
C GLU A 129 17.05 -4.83 -5.56
N PRO A 130 17.29 -5.96 -6.27
CA PRO A 130 16.37 -7.10 -6.27
C PRO A 130 16.15 -7.74 -4.90
N ASN A 131 17.10 -7.56 -3.97
CA ASN A 131 17.07 -8.12 -2.62
C ASN A 131 16.37 -7.19 -1.60
N ASN A 132 15.71 -6.12 -2.05
CA ASN A 132 14.93 -5.26 -1.16
C ASN A 132 13.73 -5.97 -0.55
N HIS A 133 13.10 -6.89 -1.29
CA HIS A 133 11.85 -7.56 -0.90
C HIS A 133 10.75 -6.58 -0.51
N VAL A 134 10.55 -5.55 -1.35
CA VAL A 134 9.55 -4.50 -1.14
C VAL A 134 8.54 -4.53 -2.28
N PHE A 135 7.27 -4.47 -1.89
CA PHE A 135 6.15 -4.22 -2.79
C PHE A 135 5.36 -3.02 -2.28
N GLY A 136 5.03 -2.10 -3.18
CA GLY A 136 4.33 -0.87 -2.86
C GLY A 136 3.21 -0.57 -3.85
N VAL A 137 2.15 0.08 -3.37
CA VAL A 137 1.20 0.82 -4.20
C VAL A 137 1.29 2.27 -3.80
N GLU A 138 1.91 3.08 -4.66
CA GLU A 138 2.17 4.50 -4.41
C GLU A 138 1.01 5.37 -4.88
N PHE A 139 0.81 6.46 -4.15
CA PHE A 139 -0.08 7.57 -4.49
C PHE A 139 0.80 8.80 -4.52
N ASP A 140 1.38 9.06 -5.69
CA ASP A 140 2.37 10.11 -5.92
C ASP A 140 1.71 11.36 -6.50
N VAL A 141 2.06 12.52 -5.96
CA VAL A 141 1.54 13.84 -6.34
C VAL A 141 2.65 14.79 -6.78
N PHE A 142 3.79 14.24 -7.15
CA PHE A 142 4.92 14.93 -7.73
C PHE A 142 5.43 14.16 -8.97
N GLN A 143 6.13 14.84 -9.88
CA GLN A 143 6.72 14.17 -11.04
C GLN A 143 8.23 14.11 -10.89
N ASN A 144 8.73 12.93 -10.56
CA ASN A 144 10.15 12.61 -10.51
C ASN A 144 10.61 12.02 -11.84
N GLU A 145 11.29 12.84 -12.65
CA GLU A 145 11.86 12.39 -13.93
C GLU A 145 12.84 11.22 -13.76
N GLU A 146 13.56 11.19 -12.63
CA GLU A 146 14.52 10.12 -12.33
C GLU A 146 13.88 8.74 -12.10
N PHE A 147 12.57 8.70 -11.80
CA PHE A 147 11.82 7.47 -11.58
C PHE A 147 10.92 7.10 -12.77
N GLY A 148 10.81 7.99 -13.76
CA GLY A 148 10.02 7.75 -14.97
C GLY A 148 8.54 8.08 -14.79
N ASP A 149 8.20 8.96 -13.85
CA ASP A 149 6.82 9.31 -13.54
C ASP A 149 6.05 9.85 -14.74
N ILE A 150 4.85 9.29 -14.94
CA ILE A 150 4.00 9.58 -16.09
C ILE A 150 3.31 10.96 -16.04
N ASN A 151 3.20 11.53 -14.84
CA ASN A 151 2.77 12.89 -14.50
C ASN A 151 2.93 13.13 -12.99
N ASP A 152 2.63 14.36 -12.56
CA ASP A 152 2.64 14.85 -11.18
C ASP A 152 1.45 14.40 -10.31
N ASN A 153 0.71 13.36 -10.72
CA ASN A 153 -0.43 12.85 -9.97
C ASN A 153 -0.83 11.46 -10.48
N HIS A 154 -0.29 10.41 -9.89
CA HIS A 154 -0.50 9.04 -10.35
C HIS A 154 -0.59 8.03 -9.21
N VAL A 155 -1.16 6.87 -9.54
CA VAL A 155 -1.08 5.66 -8.74
C VAL A 155 -0.15 4.70 -9.44
N GLY A 156 0.84 4.20 -8.71
CA GLY A 156 1.90 3.32 -9.20
C GLY A 156 1.94 1.99 -8.46
N VAL A 157 2.57 0.99 -9.07
CA VAL A 157 2.88 -0.29 -8.43
C VAL A 157 4.38 -0.48 -8.46
N ASP A 158 4.97 -0.50 -7.27
CA ASP A 158 6.40 -0.55 -7.06
C ASP A 158 6.85 -1.94 -6.65
N VAL A 159 7.91 -2.41 -7.28
CA VAL A 159 8.55 -3.69 -6.93
C VAL A 159 10.05 -3.45 -6.84
N ASN A 160 10.56 -3.40 -5.60
CA ASN A 160 11.97 -3.15 -5.29
C ASN A 160 12.57 -1.83 -5.84
N SER A 161 11.76 -1.00 -6.51
CA SER A 161 12.15 0.27 -7.13
C SER A 161 10.96 1.23 -7.15
N LEU A 162 11.25 2.54 -7.17
CA LEU A 162 10.27 3.62 -7.42
C LEU A 162 9.96 3.79 -8.91
N THR A 163 10.70 3.14 -9.81
CA THR A 163 10.21 3.01 -11.18
C THR A 163 9.11 1.97 -11.20
N SER A 164 7.87 2.46 -11.12
CA SER A 164 6.65 1.67 -11.15
C SER A 164 6.60 0.69 -12.33
N ILE A 165 6.21 -0.57 -12.07
CA ILE A 165 5.98 -1.56 -13.13
C ILE A 165 4.71 -1.26 -13.95
N VAL A 166 3.78 -0.53 -13.35
CA VAL A 166 2.59 0.03 -14.00
C VAL A 166 2.15 1.27 -13.23
N SER A 167 1.77 2.31 -13.96
CA SER A 167 1.20 3.53 -13.36
C SER A 167 -0.05 3.96 -14.11
N ARG A 168 -0.95 4.64 -13.42
CA ARG A 168 -2.03 5.38 -14.08
C ARG A 168 -2.28 6.72 -13.42
N ARG A 169 -2.55 7.73 -14.25
CA ARG A 169 -2.93 9.08 -13.80
C ARG A 169 -4.08 8.99 -12.79
N ALA A 170 -3.89 9.59 -11.64
CA ALA A 170 -4.94 9.78 -10.68
C ALA A 170 -5.86 10.90 -11.18
N GLY A 171 -7.16 10.69 -11.06
CA GLY A 171 -8.15 11.61 -11.59
C GLY A 171 -9.55 11.22 -11.18
N TYR A 172 -10.41 12.23 -11.09
CA TYR A 172 -11.82 12.01 -10.79
C TYR A 172 -12.54 11.54 -12.05
N CYS A 173 -13.08 10.33 -12.03
CA CYS A 173 -14.00 9.89 -13.06
C CYS A 173 -15.37 10.51 -12.78
N VAL A 174 -15.69 11.65 -13.42
CA VAL A 174 -17.06 12.20 -13.41
C VAL A 174 -17.93 11.22 -14.20
N THR A 175 -18.51 10.25 -13.50
CA THR A 175 -19.64 9.52 -14.07
C THR A 175 -20.81 10.48 -13.91
N LEU A 176 -21.40 10.97 -15.00
CA LEU A 176 -22.69 11.67 -14.97
C LEU A 176 -23.78 10.65 -14.60
N ALA A 177 -23.70 10.10 -13.39
CA ALA A 177 -24.74 9.30 -12.80
C ALA A 177 -25.74 10.29 -12.20
N ASN A 178 -26.99 10.22 -12.61
CA ASN A 178 -28.09 10.74 -11.80
C ASN A 178 -27.85 10.28 -10.36
N ALA A 179 -27.95 11.22 -9.41
CA ALA A 179 -27.48 11.16 -8.02
C ALA A 179 -28.02 10.02 -7.14
N ASN A 180 -28.62 8.98 -7.72
CA ASN A 180 -29.24 7.86 -7.01
C ASN A 180 -28.47 6.54 -7.13
N HIS A 181 -27.38 6.46 -7.90
CA HIS A 181 -26.55 5.24 -7.94
C HIS A 181 -25.08 5.57 -8.25
N GLU A 182 -24.28 5.76 -7.20
CA GLU A 182 -22.82 5.64 -7.30
C GLU A 182 -22.47 4.19 -7.67
N LYS A 183 -22.40 3.89 -8.98
CA LYS A 183 -21.92 2.59 -9.44
C LYS A 183 -20.41 2.55 -9.25
N LYS A 184 -19.95 1.66 -8.35
CA LYS A 184 -18.53 1.27 -8.23
C LYS A 184 -17.97 1.00 -9.64
N PRO A 185 -16.72 1.41 -9.94
CA PRO A 185 -16.11 1.14 -11.24
C PRO A 185 -16.22 -0.34 -11.58
N GLN A 186 -16.79 -0.65 -12.75
CA GLN A 186 -16.94 -2.05 -13.20
C GLN A 186 -15.59 -2.71 -13.53
N ARG A 187 -14.54 -1.90 -13.76
CA ARG A 187 -13.19 -2.36 -14.06
C ARG A 187 -12.20 -1.69 -13.12
N ALA A 188 -11.24 -2.47 -12.64
CA ALA A 188 -10.20 -1.99 -11.74
C ALA A 188 -9.44 -0.81 -12.37
N LEU A 189 -9.17 0.17 -11.52
CA LEU A 189 -8.30 1.28 -11.80
C LEU A 189 -6.82 0.87 -11.76
N ILE A 190 -6.39 -0.33 -12.11
CA ILE A 190 -5.00 -0.74 -12.42
C ILE A 190 -5.08 -2.25 -12.24
N GLU A 191 -4.62 -2.96 -13.25
CA GLU A 191 -4.61 -4.42 -13.25
C GLU A 191 -3.39 -4.84 -14.05
N VAL A 192 -2.45 -5.51 -13.38
CA VAL A 192 -1.22 -6.00 -13.98
C VAL A 192 -0.99 -7.44 -13.53
N PRO A 193 -0.84 -8.40 -14.46
CA PRO A 193 -0.36 -9.71 -14.10
C PRO A 193 1.14 -9.61 -13.79
N PHE A 194 1.51 -9.82 -12.52
CA PHE A 194 2.90 -9.78 -12.09
C PHE A 194 3.18 -10.89 -11.07
N ASP A 195 4.30 -11.59 -11.23
CA ASP A 195 4.71 -12.66 -10.32
C ASP A 195 5.51 -12.08 -9.13
N LEU A 196 4.87 -12.07 -7.96
CA LEU A 196 5.46 -11.57 -6.72
C LEU A 196 6.22 -12.65 -5.93
N SER A 197 6.32 -13.90 -6.42
CA SER A 197 6.89 -15.03 -5.67
C SER A 197 8.35 -14.83 -5.26
N ARG A 198 9.12 -14.08 -6.07
CA ARG A 198 10.52 -13.72 -5.81
C ARG A 198 10.68 -12.48 -4.93
N VAL A 199 9.61 -11.71 -4.75
CA VAL A 199 9.59 -10.48 -3.95
C VAL A 199 9.14 -10.80 -2.54
N PHE A 200 8.03 -11.53 -2.42
CA PHE A 200 7.39 -11.84 -1.15
C PHE A 200 8.16 -12.93 -0.40
N LEU A 201 8.47 -12.64 0.87
CA LEU A 201 9.07 -13.60 1.80
C LEU A 201 7.99 -14.54 2.38
N ASP A 202 8.35 -15.39 3.35
CA ASP A 202 7.39 -16.25 4.04
C ASP A 202 6.36 -15.44 4.85
N GLU A 203 6.84 -14.39 5.53
CA GLU A 203 6.02 -13.43 6.25
C GLU A 203 6.61 -12.02 6.12
N MET A 204 5.76 -11.00 6.09
CA MET A 204 6.18 -9.61 5.87
C MET A 204 5.41 -8.64 6.76
N HIS A 205 5.95 -7.43 6.95
CA HIS A 205 5.19 -6.35 7.58
C HIS A 205 4.37 -5.63 6.53
N VAL A 206 3.13 -5.28 6.89
CA VAL A 206 2.23 -4.51 6.02
C VAL A 206 1.89 -3.19 6.68
N GLY A 207 1.75 -2.14 5.89
CA GLY A 207 1.31 -0.84 6.38
C GLY A 207 1.53 0.28 5.39
N PHE A 208 1.82 1.46 5.90
CA PHE A 208 1.96 2.68 5.10
C PHE A 208 3.28 3.38 5.38
N THR A 209 3.83 4.01 4.34
CA THR A 209 4.96 4.93 4.46
C THR A 209 4.69 6.19 3.67
N ALA A 210 5.21 7.31 4.15
CA ALA A 210 5.20 8.59 3.43
C ALA A 210 6.48 9.34 3.74
N SER A 211 6.88 10.24 2.86
CA SER A 211 7.94 11.18 3.14
C SER A 211 7.63 12.59 2.69
N THR A 212 8.35 13.51 3.31
CA THR A 212 8.34 14.94 2.97
C THR A 212 9.71 15.33 2.49
N GLY A 213 9.75 16.28 1.56
CA GLY A 213 11.00 16.89 1.08
C GLY A 213 11.05 18.36 1.51
N GLN A 214 11.43 19.22 0.56
CA GLN A 214 11.13 20.65 0.64
C GLN A 214 9.63 20.93 0.42
N LEU A 215 8.98 20.05 -0.34
CA LEU A 215 7.55 20.01 -0.58
C LEU A 215 6.85 19.38 0.61
N LEU A 216 5.65 19.88 0.93
CA LEU A 216 4.97 19.60 2.18
C LEU A 216 3.46 19.46 2.00
N GLU A 217 2.97 18.28 2.33
CA GLU A 217 1.55 17.98 2.50
C GLU A 217 1.37 16.97 3.63
N SER A 218 0.16 16.89 4.19
CA SER A 218 -0.18 15.88 5.18
C SER A 218 -0.80 14.66 4.51
N HIS A 219 -0.36 13.47 4.94
CA HIS A 219 -0.92 12.18 4.55
C HIS A 219 -1.59 11.56 5.76
N LYS A 220 -2.91 11.34 5.69
CA LYS A 220 -3.67 10.69 6.75
C LYS A 220 -4.44 9.50 6.21
N ILE A 221 -4.37 8.37 6.93
CA ILE A 221 -5.24 7.22 6.75
C ILE A 221 -6.37 7.33 7.77
N ILE A 222 -7.61 7.24 7.29
CA ILE A 222 -8.84 7.46 8.09
C ILE A 222 -9.36 6.13 8.62
N ASP A 223 -9.36 5.10 7.78
CA ASP A 223 -9.72 3.73 8.11
C ASP A 223 -8.81 2.77 7.34
N TRP A 224 -8.70 1.53 7.83
CA TRP A 224 -7.92 0.50 7.16
C TRP A 224 -8.44 -0.89 7.50
N SER A 225 -8.75 -1.68 6.47
CA SER A 225 -9.06 -3.10 6.57
C SER A 225 -8.08 -3.91 5.73
N PHE A 226 -7.79 -5.11 6.22
CA PHE A 226 -6.91 -6.05 5.56
C PHE A 226 -7.42 -7.48 5.82
N ASN A 227 -7.33 -8.31 4.80
CA ASN A 227 -7.64 -9.72 4.88
C ASN A 227 -6.68 -10.52 3.97
N SER A 228 -5.98 -11.50 4.52
CA SER A 228 -5.25 -12.52 3.74
C SER A 228 -5.89 -13.89 3.92
N LEU A 229 -5.97 -14.67 2.83
CA LEU A 229 -6.68 -15.94 2.79
C LEU A 229 -5.71 -17.12 2.74
N VAL A 230 -5.97 -18.15 3.53
CA VAL A 230 -5.35 -19.48 3.47
C VAL A 230 -6.38 -20.50 3.02
N THR A 231 -5.93 -21.47 2.22
CA THR A 231 -6.75 -22.62 1.83
C THR A 231 -6.72 -23.66 2.95
N ILE A 232 -7.89 -24.02 3.49
CA ILE A 232 -8.06 -25.15 4.39
C ILE A 232 -8.41 -26.38 3.54
N ALA A 233 -7.65 -27.45 3.74
CA ALA A 233 -7.90 -28.77 3.16
C ALA A 233 -8.93 -29.56 3.96
#